data_AF-L8M375-F1
#
_entry.id   AF-L8M375-F1
#
_cell.length_a   1.000
_cell.length_b   1.000
_cell.length_c   1.000
_cell.angle_alpha   90.00
_cell.angle_beta   90.00
_cell.angle_gamma   90.00
#
_symmetry.space_group_name_H-M   'P 1'
#
loop_
_entity.id
_entity.type
_entity.pdbx_description
1 polymer ?
#
loop_
_entity_poly.entity_id
_entity_poly.type
_entity_poly.pdbx_seq_one_letter_code
_entity_poly.pdbx_strand_id
1 'polypeptide(L)'
;MPKLTVENPFKVVTHKGRREITYYDLPRELSSEQIFEATKNWVNREIASRGMICEIKYVTNEEAGDQIELWCTTRRIVGDDFGEIVKEWGTPKFLRQLHDSFQETMKKAIKQNKKQ
;
A
#
# COMPACT_ATOMS: atom_id res chain seq x y z
N MET A 1 -0.09 15.07 -17.02
CA MET A 1 0.56 13.74 -17.13
C MET A 1 0.94 13.27 -15.72
N PRO A 2 0.55 12.06 -15.29
CA PRO A 2 1.01 11.51 -14.01
C PRO A 2 2.53 11.33 -14.05
N LYS A 3 3.22 11.78 -13.00
CA LYS A 3 4.66 11.53 -12.84
C LYS A 3 4.84 10.12 -12.30
N LEU A 4 5.30 9.21 -13.16
CA LEU A 4 5.67 7.85 -12.78
C LEU A 4 7.02 7.91 -12.06
N THR A 5 7.08 7.43 -10.82
CA THR A 5 8.36 7.21 -10.14
C THR A 5 8.42 5.71 -9.88
N VAL A 6 9.21 4.99 -10.67
CA VAL A 6 9.40 3.54 -10.53
C VAL A 6 10.65 3.36 -9.68
N GLU A 7 10.49 3.25 -8.36
CA GLU A 7 11.53 2.76 -7.47
C GLU A 7 11.17 1.29 -7.18
N ASN A 8 11.80 0.35 -7.89
CA ASN A 8 11.64 -1.09 -7.66
C ASN A 8 11.89 -1.36 -6.17
N PRO A 9 10.90 -1.86 -5.36
CA PRO A 9 9.86 -2.85 -5.71
C PRO A 9 8.40 -2.36 -5.76
N PHE A 10 8.13 -1.05 -5.91
CA PHE A 10 6.76 -0.55 -5.94
C PHE A 10 6.59 0.62 -6.89
N LYS A 11 5.38 0.79 -7.42
CA LYS A 11 5.03 1.89 -8.30
C LYS A 11 4.14 2.86 -7.55
N VAL A 12 4.39 4.15 -7.74
CA VAL A 12 3.53 5.20 -7.21
C VAL A 12 3.03 6.07 -8.35
N VAL A 13 1.69 6.19 -8.45
CA VAL A 13 1.03 7.09 -9.39
C VAL A 13 0.22 8.11 -8.60
N THR A 14 0.46 9.39 -8.85
CA THR A 14 -0.32 10.46 -8.22
C THR A 14 -1.40 10.95 -9.18
N HIS A 15 -2.66 10.87 -8.74
CA HIS A 15 -3.82 11.43 -9.41
C HIS A 15 -4.30 12.70 -8.67
N LYS A 16 -5.30 13.39 -9.22
CA LYS A 16 -5.92 14.53 -8.54
C LYS A 16 -6.67 14.04 -7.30
N GLY A 17 -6.10 14.25 -6.12
CA GLY A 17 -6.71 13.94 -4.82
C GLY A 17 -6.46 12.53 -4.26
N ARG A 18 -5.79 11.66 -5.00
CA ARG A 18 -5.49 10.28 -4.58
C ARG A 18 -4.13 9.81 -5.10
N ARG A 19 -3.57 8.82 -4.43
CA ARG A 19 -2.31 8.17 -4.79
C ARG A 19 -2.53 6.68 -4.90
N GLU A 20 -2.15 6.13 -6.04
CA GLU A 20 -2.06 4.70 -6.28
C GLU A 20 -0.66 4.24 -5.87
N ILE A 21 -0.59 3.21 -5.02
CA ILE A 21 0.65 2.53 -4.64
C ILE A 21 0.47 1.07 -5.03
N THR A 22 1.29 0.58 -5.96
CA THR A 22 1.25 -0.81 -6.42
C THR A 22 2.46 -1.55 -5.89
N TYR A 23 2.21 -2.63 -5.16
CA TYR A 23 3.24 -3.58 -4.74
C TYR A 23 3.21 -4.79 -5.68
N TYR A 24 4.38 -5.10 -6.23
CA TYR A 24 4.62 -6.26 -7.09
C TYR A 24 5.32 -7.37 -6.29
N ASP A 25 5.55 -8.50 -6.96
CA ASP A 25 6.34 -9.61 -6.44
C ASP A 25 5.88 -10.09 -5.07
N LEU A 26 4.56 -10.26 -4.92
CA LEU A 26 3.97 -10.75 -3.69
C LEU A 26 4.54 -12.14 -3.31
N PRO A 27 4.71 -12.42 -2.00
CA PRO A 27 5.31 -13.67 -1.56
C PRO A 27 4.46 -14.87 -1.94
N ARG A 28 5.04 -15.79 -2.71
CA ARG A 28 4.36 -17.01 -3.19
C ARG A 28 4.06 -18.01 -2.08
N GLU A 29 4.71 -17.87 -0.92
CA GLU A 29 4.48 -18.69 0.26
C GLU A 29 3.19 -18.34 1.02
N LEU A 30 2.49 -17.27 0.62
CA LEU A 30 1.23 -16.87 1.20
C LEU A 30 0.10 -17.05 0.18
N SER A 31 -1.08 -17.46 0.65
CA SER A 31 -2.29 -17.42 -0.17
C SER A 31 -2.72 -15.96 -0.41
N SER A 32 -3.54 -15.74 -1.44
CA SER A 32 -4.14 -14.43 -1.72
C SER A 32 -4.90 -13.86 -0.52
N GLU A 33 -5.61 -14.71 0.22
CA GLU A 33 -6.32 -14.34 1.47
C GLU A 33 -5.34 -13.92 2.57
N GLN A 34 -4.24 -14.65 2.76
CA GLN A 34 -3.21 -14.30 3.74
C GLN A 34 -2.53 -12.97 3.39
N ILE A 35 -2.22 -12.74 2.11
CA ILE A 35 -1.66 -11.48 1.63
C ILE A 35 -2.66 -10.34 1.86
N PHE A 36 -3.94 -10.55 1.52
CA PHE A 36 -4.97 -9.53 1.67
C PHE A 36 -5.18 -9.15 3.15
N GLU A 37 -5.28 -10.12 4.06
CA GLU A 37 -5.43 -9.82 5.49
C GLU A 37 -4.17 -9.19 6.09
N ALA A 38 -2.96 -9.61 5.69
CA ALA A 38 -1.72 -8.95 6.09
C ALA A 38 -1.68 -7.49 5.60
N THR A 39 -2.11 -7.26 4.35
CA THR A 39 -2.20 -5.92 3.74
C THR A 39 -3.21 -5.05 4.46
N LYS A 40 -4.40 -5.55 4.77
CA LYS A 40 -5.45 -4.84 5.51
C LYS A 40 -4.97 -4.41 6.90
N ASN A 41 -4.32 -5.31 7.63
CA ASN A 41 -3.72 -4.98 8.92
C ASN A 41 -2.60 -3.94 8.81
N TRP A 42 -1.77 -4.03 7.76
CA TRP A 42 -0.77 -3.02 7.45
C TRP A 42 -1.39 -1.66 7.12
N VAL A 43 -2.43 -1.61 6.27
CA VAL A 43 -3.14 -0.38 5.91
C VAL A 43 -3.76 0.26 7.14
N ASN A 44 -4.39 -0.51 8.03
CA ASN A 44 -4.93 0.05 9.27
C ASN A 44 -3.84 0.72 10.12
N ARG A 45 -2.69 0.05 10.28
CA ARG A 45 -1.56 0.56 11.07
C ARG A 45 -0.84 1.73 10.43
N GLU A 46 -0.58 1.70 9.12
CA GLU A 46 0.28 2.67 8.44
C GLU A 46 -0.46 3.79 7.71
N ILE A 47 -1.69 3.54 7.30
CA ILE A 47 -2.44 4.45 6.42
C ILE A 47 -3.63 5.04 7.17
N ALA A 48 -4.55 4.19 7.64
CA ALA A 48 -5.76 4.64 8.31
C ALA A 48 -5.47 5.39 9.63
N SER A 49 -4.47 4.92 10.40
CA SER A 49 -4.02 5.58 11.64
C SER A 49 -3.57 7.04 11.45
N ARG A 50 -3.20 7.44 10.23
CA ARG A 50 -2.78 8.81 9.90
C ARG A 50 -3.95 9.68 9.42
N GLY A 51 -5.15 9.11 9.29
CA GLY A 51 -6.37 9.74 8.81
C GLY A 51 -6.54 9.70 7.29
N MET A 52 -5.87 8.78 6.60
CA MET A 52 -6.10 8.50 5.18
C MET A 52 -7.24 7.48 5.01
N ILE A 53 -7.97 7.58 3.90
CA ILE A 53 -8.80 6.48 3.40
C ILE A 53 -7.98 5.71 2.37
N CYS A 54 -8.04 4.39 2.40
CA CYS A 54 -7.35 3.52 1.46
C CYS A 54 -8.26 2.41 0.98
N GLU A 55 -8.43 2.31 -0.33
CA GLU A 55 -8.96 1.11 -0.97
C GLU A 55 -7.83 0.11 -1.18
N ILE A 56 -8.11 -1.18 -0.97
CA ILE A 56 -7.17 -2.28 -1.17
C ILE A 56 -7.74 -3.19 -2.24
N LYS A 57 -6.95 -3.48 -3.27
CA LYS A 57 -7.33 -4.40 -4.33
C LYS A 57 -6.22 -5.42 -4.57
N TYR A 58 -6.58 -6.70 -4.53
CA TYR A 58 -5.72 -7.78 -5.00
C TYR A 58 -5.96 -7.98 -6.49
N VAL A 59 -4.90 -7.97 -7.29
CA VAL A 59 -4.95 -8.13 -8.73
C VAL A 59 -4.14 -9.35 -9.11
N THR A 60 -4.79 -10.36 -9.68
CA THR A 60 -4.12 -11.51 -10.28
C THR A 60 -3.74 -11.18 -11.71
N ASN A 61 -2.49 -11.44 -12.09
CA ASN A 61 -2.02 -11.24 -13.46
C ASN A 61 -1.08 -12.39 -13.86
N GLU A 62 -1.45 -13.15 -14.89
CA GLU A 62 -0.70 -14.33 -15.32
C GLU A 62 0.68 -13.98 -15.89
N GLU A 63 0.84 -12.81 -16.51
CA GLU A 63 2.09 -12.37 -17.15
C GLU A 63 3.01 -11.63 -16.18
N ALA A 64 2.44 -10.78 -15.32
CA ALA A 64 3.17 -9.86 -14.45
C ALA A 64 3.23 -10.31 -12.98
N GLY A 65 2.60 -11.43 -12.64
CA GLY A 65 2.43 -11.88 -11.26
C GLY A 65 1.37 -11.09 -10.49
N ASP A 66 0.99 -11.62 -9.33
CA ASP A 66 -0.03 -11.02 -8.47
C ASP A 66 0.46 -9.71 -7.84
N GLN A 67 -0.48 -8.78 -7.65
CA GLN A 67 -0.22 -7.41 -7.20
C GLN A 67 -1.21 -6.96 -6.14
N ILE A 68 -0.77 -6.04 -5.29
CA ILE A 68 -1.65 -5.25 -4.43
C ILE A 68 -1.66 -3.81 -4.95
N GLU A 69 -2.84 -3.32 -5.31
CA GLU A 69 -3.09 -1.91 -5.60
C GLU A 69 -3.73 -1.25 -4.38
N LEU A 70 -3.15 -0.13 -3.94
CA LEU A 70 -3.66 0.70 -2.87
C LEU A 70 -4.04 2.06 -3.41
N TRP A 71 -5.26 2.52 -3.14
CA TRP A 71 -5.72 3.84 -3.53
C TRP A 71 -5.94 4.69 -2.29
N CYS A 72 -4.94 5.51 -1.96
CA CYS A 72 -4.92 6.33 -0.76
C CYS A 72 -5.36 7.77 -1.04
N THR A 73 -6.17 8.37 -0.16
CA THR A 73 -6.46 9.80 -0.21
C THR A 73 -5.22 10.64 0.09
N THR A 74 -5.09 11.80 -0.54
CA THR A 74 -3.98 12.74 -0.23
C THR A 74 -4.33 13.79 0.83
N ARG A 75 -5.59 13.75 1.30
CA ARG A 75 -6.16 14.66 2.29
C ARG A 75 -6.53 13.86 3.53
N ARG A 76 -6.31 14.45 4.70
CA ARG A 76 -6.78 13.91 5.98
C ARG A 76 -8.28 14.13 6.11
N ILE A 77 -8.99 13.14 6.64
CA ILE A 77 -10.39 13.31 7.04
C ILE A 77 -10.46 14.22 8.27
N VAL A 78 -11.31 15.25 8.23
CA VAL A 78 -11.54 16.19 9.32
C VAL A 78 -13.06 16.32 9.51
N GLY A 79 -13.60 15.73 10.57
CA GLY A 79 -15.05 15.60 10.73
C GLY A 79 -15.66 14.77 9.60
N ASP A 80 -16.67 15.31 8.94
CA ASP A 80 -17.38 14.66 7.83
C ASP A 80 -16.76 14.97 6.44
N ASP A 81 -15.70 15.78 6.39
CA ASP A 81 -15.11 16.29 5.14
C ASP A 81 -13.62 15.98 4.99
N PHE A 82 -13.09 16.21 3.78
CA PHE A 82 -11.65 16.19 3.52
C PHE A 82 -11.00 17.54 3.83
N GLY A 83 -9.97 17.52 4.68
CA GLY A 83 -9.12 18.67 4.96
C GLY A 83 -8.13 18.99 3.84
N GLU A 84 -7.06 19.70 4.18
CA GLU A 84 -6.00 20.06 3.23
C GLU A 84 -5.17 18.86 2.74
N ILE A 85 -4.47 19.05 1.62
CA ILE A 85 -3.52 18.05 1.10
C ILE A 85 -2.33 17.98 2.05
N VAL A 86 -2.04 16.79 2.55
CA VAL A 86 -0.87 16.56 3.40
C VAL A 86 0.34 16.28 2.51
N LYS A 87 1.19 17.29 2.32
CA LYS A 87 2.35 17.22 1.41
C LYS A 87 3.34 16.12 1.78
N GLU A 88 3.54 15.87 3.08
CA GLU A 88 4.46 14.84 3.60
C GLU A 88 4.17 13.45 3.02
N TRP A 89 2.88 13.12 2.83
CA TRP A 89 2.44 11.81 2.35
C TRP A 89 2.86 11.50 0.91
N GLY A 90 3.30 12.51 0.16
CA GLY A 90 3.85 12.35 -1.19
C GLY A 90 5.36 12.41 -1.25
N THR A 91 6.05 12.57 -0.13
CA THR A 91 7.51 12.68 -0.13
C THR A 91 8.15 11.31 -0.39
N PRO A 92 9.29 11.25 -1.09
CA PRO A 92 10.02 10.00 -1.27
C PRO A 92 10.38 9.31 0.04
N LYS A 93 10.68 10.09 1.09
CA LYS A 93 10.95 9.58 2.45
C LYS A 93 9.75 8.80 2.99
N PHE A 94 8.56 9.38 2.93
CA PHE A 94 7.35 8.74 3.43
C PHE A 94 7.01 7.47 2.62
N LEU A 95 7.12 7.54 1.29
CA LEU A 95 6.85 6.39 0.41
C LEU A 95 7.80 5.22 0.67
N ARG A 96 9.09 5.50 0.89
CA ARG A 96 10.07 4.47 1.28
C ARG A 96 9.74 3.85 2.65
N GLN A 97 9.35 4.67 3.64
CA GLN A 97 8.93 4.15 4.94
C GLN A 97 7.71 3.21 4.84
N LEU A 98 6.73 3.56 4.01
CA LEU A 98 5.60 2.68 3.73
C LEU A 98 6.07 1.38 3.09
N HIS A 99 6.95 1.47 2.09
CA HIS A 99 7.51 0.30 1.43
C HIS A 99 8.23 -0.64 2.40
N ASP A 100 9.15 -0.12 3.20
CA ASP A 100 9.92 -0.91 4.17
C ASP A 100 9.00 -1.59 5.20
N SER A 101 8.01 -0.84 5.72
CA SER A 101 7.02 -1.38 6.67
C SER A 101 6.14 -2.48 6.05
N PHE A 102 5.81 -2.36 4.77
CA PHE A 102 5.04 -3.37 4.04
C PHE A 102 5.84 -4.66 3.87
N GLN A 103 7.11 -4.54 3.44
CA GLN A 103 8.03 -5.68 3.30
C GLN A 103 8.21 -6.42 4.63
N GLU A 104 8.39 -5.69 5.73
CA GLU A 104 8.48 -6.31 7.06
C GLU A 104 7.17 -6.98 7.50
N THR A 105 6.02 -6.46 7.06
CA THR A 105 4.72 -7.10 7.34
C THR A 105 4.58 -8.42 6.59
N MET A 106 4.97 -8.46 5.31
CA MET A 106 4.97 -9.69 4.52
C MET A 106 5.95 -10.74 5.07
N LYS A 107 7.16 -10.33 5.45
CA LYS A 107 8.13 -11.23 6.11
C LYS A 107 7.58 -11.83 7.41
N LYS A 108 6.86 -11.04 8.21
CA LYS A 108 6.21 -11.53 9.44
C LYS A 108 5.08 -12.52 9.13
N ALA A 109 4.25 -12.23 8.13
CA ALA A 109 3.18 -13.14 7.69
C ALA A 109 3.75 -14.49 7.22
N ILE A 110 4.83 -14.50 6.43
CA ILE A 110 5.51 -15.74 6.00
C ILE A 110 6.00 -16.54 7.21
N LYS A 111 6.61 -15.87 8.21
CA LYS A 111 7.09 -16.54 9.44
C LYS A 111 5.95 -17.13 10.27
N GLN A 112 4.77 -16.53 10.26
CA GLN A 112 3.59 -17.04 10.95
C GLN A 112 2.98 -18.23 10.21
N ASN A 113 2.96 -18.20 8.87
CA ASN A 113 2.48 -19.31 8.04
C ASN A 113 3.32 -20.58 8.24
N LYS A 114 4.65 -20.46 8.32
CA LYS A 114 5.57 -21.60 8.52
C LYS A 114 5.51 -22.25 9.92
N LYS A 115 4.73 -21.69 10.85
CA LYS A 115 4.57 -22.22 12.22
C LYS A 115 3.28 -23.03 12.41
N GLN A 116 2.43 -23.09 11.38
CA GLN A 116 1.25 -23.94 11.32
C GLN A 116 1.60 -25.27 10.64
#